data_AF-U4L7J3-F1
#
_entry.id   AF-U4L7J3-F1
#
_cell.length_a   1.000
_cell.length_b   1.000
_cell.length_c   1.000
_cell.angle_alpha   90.00
_cell.angle_beta   90.00
_cell.angle_gamma   90.00
#
_symmetry.space_group_name_H-M   'P 1'
#
loop_
_entity.id
_entity.type
_entity.pdbx_description
1 polymer ?
#
loop_
_entity_poly.entity_id
_entity_poly.type
_entity_poly.pdbx_seq_one_letter_code
_entity_poly.pdbx_strand_id
1 'polypeptide(L)'
;MESADSIYSKAQSMLKSARGGFNFFGNRRDKLEDAAEEFRNAANRYMGEQKHETASACFVEVAKIQNEINEGYDAAMAYVEASKCMNAADLAPPVRAEKAADLLSQAITYFTTTKVDYYRAAKLQEQLVAILESGDRLQRAIRECKESGKNYDYGQVTASATGRKMYLKAAELSAKLGMADQEEEFVIWTGETSSNYENITTGALHEAISLFEKVAAGYKQSGAAATWTIKECYFKAALCWLMIGCKKNEVDSINMALTKYCEMDKAFPTYLEYGADIPQSLVQAIEKKDREGFVQIRTTQAARFSTLPEWAHKIFAACEENFFYAAPAPYVYQGEAGGEGMVADDDDDGEIDLS
;
A
#
# COMPACT_ATOMS: atom_id res chain seq x y z
N MET A 1 -13.44 -38.22 21.76
CA MET A 1 -13.17 -37.60 20.45
C MET A 1 -11.67 -37.64 20.26
N GLU A 2 -11.16 -38.09 19.12
CA GLU A 2 -9.71 -38.10 18.87
C GLU A 2 -9.17 -36.67 18.85
N SER A 3 -8.02 -36.40 19.48
CA SER A 3 -7.43 -35.06 19.56
C SER A 3 -6.78 -34.66 18.23
N ALA A 4 -6.68 -33.34 17.96
CA ALA A 4 -6.03 -32.86 16.74
C ALA A 4 -4.58 -33.35 16.59
N ASP A 5 -3.82 -33.38 17.69
CA ASP A 5 -2.43 -33.86 17.71
C ASP A 5 -2.32 -35.37 17.36
N SER A 6 -3.31 -36.18 17.77
CA SER A 6 -3.37 -37.61 17.44
C SER A 6 -3.59 -37.82 15.94
N ILE A 7 -4.58 -37.12 15.36
CA ILE A 7 -4.89 -37.19 13.93
C ILE A 7 -3.69 -36.69 13.12
N TYR A 8 -3.05 -35.61 13.55
CA TYR A 8 -1.84 -35.09 12.90
C TYR A 8 -0.68 -36.09 12.92
N SER A 9 -0.43 -36.72 14.07
CA SER A 9 0.63 -37.74 14.22
C SER A 9 0.37 -38.95 13.32
N LYS A 10 -0.90 -39.37 13.21
CA LYS A 10 -1.34 -40.42 12.30
C LYS A 10 -1.12 -40.04 10.83
N ALA A 11 -1.50 -38.83 10.43
CA ALA A 11 -1.27 -38.32 9.08
C ALA A 11 0.23 -38.29 8.71
N GLN A 12 1.10 -37.87 9.64
CA GLN A 12 2.56 -37.93 9.43
C GLN A 12 3.08 -39.36 9.25
N SER A 13 2.56 -40.32 10.02
CA SER A 13 2.94 -41.73 9.89
C SER A 13 2.49 -42.29 8.53
N MET A 14 1.27 -41.96 8.09
CA MET A 14 0.74 -42.35 6.78
C MET A 14 1.60 -41.77 5.64
N LEU A 15 1.97 -40.49 5.73
CA LEU A 15 2.85 -39.83 4.75
C LEU A 15 4.24 -40.50 4.69
N LYS A 16 4.85 -40.80 5.84
CA LYS A 16 6.13 -41.52 5.91
C LYS A 16 6.02 -42.91 5.28
N SER A 17 4.95 -43.64 5.56
CA SER A 17 4.70 -44.96 4.96
C SER A 17 4.45 -44.88 3.46
N ALA A 18 3.78 -43.84 2.97
CA ALA A 18 3.52 -43.64 1.54
C ALA A 18 4.80 -43.34 0.75
N ARG A 19 5.75 -42.62 1.37
CA ARG A 19 7.06 -42.30 0.79
C ARG A 19 8.12 -43.40 1.02
N GLY A 20 7.90 -44.29 1.99
CA GLY A 20 8.78 -45.41 2.29
C GLY A 20 8.66 -46.53 1.24
N GLY A 21 9.80 -47.09 0.80
CA GLY A 21 9.88 -48.07 -0.30
C GLY A 21 9.22 -49.44 -0.06
N PHE A 22 8.50 -49.64 1.04
CA PHE A 22 7.73 -50.87 1.32
C PHE A 22 6.29 -50.73 0.80
N ASN A 23 6.09 -50.90 -0.51
CA ASN A 23 4.76 -50.92 -1.14
C ASN A 23 4.14 -52.33 -1.14
N PHE A 24 3.86 -52.88 0.05
CA PHE A 24 3.31 -54.25 0.17
C PHE A 24 1.78 -54.34 -0.04
N PHE A 25 1.04 -53.24 0.14
CA PHE A 25 -0.39 -53.12 -0.19
C PHE A 25 -0.71 -51.70 -0.65
N GLY A 26 -1.40 -51.51 -1.79
CA GLY A 26 -1.87 -50.21 -2.32
C GLY A 26 -0.86 -49.42 -3.17
N ASN A 27 -1.36 -48.60 -4.10
CA ASN A 27 -0.54 -47.69 -4.93
C ASN A 27 -0.04 -46.49 -4.10
N ARG A 28 1.13 -45.94 -4.43
CA ARG A 28 1.72 -44.77 -3.74
C ARG A 28 0.79 -43.55 -3.78
N ARG A 29 0.13 -43.32 -4.92
CA ARG A 29 -0.80 -42.20 -5.09
C ARG A 29 -1.93 -42.26 -4.07
N ASP A 30 -2.63 -43.39 -4.00
CA ASP A 30 -3.76 -43.60 -3.08
C ASP A 30 -3.34 -43.38 -1.62
N LYS A 31 -2.17 -43.88 -1.22
CA LYS A 31 -1.64 -43.65 0.15
C LYS A 31 -1.33 -42.20 0.45
N LEU A 32 -0.87 -41.44 -0.55
CA LEU A 32 -0.61 -40.02 -0.42
C LEU A 32 -1.94 -39.26 -0.31
N GLU A 33 -2.95 -39.63 -1.09
CA GLU A 33 -4.31 -39.08 -1.00
C GLU A 33 -4.93 -39.34 0.39
N ASP A 34 -4.83 -40.56 0.90
CA ASP A 34 -5.29 -40.92 2.26
C ASP A 34 -4.59 -40.06 3.34
N ALA A 35 -3.27 -39.87 3.20
CA ALA A 35 -2.51 -39.03 4.13
C ALA A 35 -2.93 -37.56 4.05
N ALA A 36 -3.20 -37.04 2.84
CA ALA A 36 -3.68 -35.68 2.63
C ALA A 36 -5.08 -35.48 3.23
N GLU A 37 -5.99 -36.44 3.09
CA GLU A 37 -7.30 -36.39 3.74
C GLU A 37 -7.16 -36.34 5.26
N GLU A 38 -6.27 -37.14 5.84
CA GLU A 38 -6.05 -37.14 7.29
C GLU A 38 -5.43 -35.82 7.79
N PHE A 39 -4.55 -35.18 7.01
CA PHE A 39 -4.09 -33.82 7.31
C PHE A 39 -5.23 -32.79 7.25
N ARG A 40 -6.17 -32.89 6.31
CA ARG A 40 -7.37 -32.01 6.30
C ARG A 40 -8.23 -32.23 7.53
N ASN A 41 -8.42 -33.49 7.95
CA ASN A 41 -9.14 -33.83 9.17
C ASN A 41 -8.47 -33.20 10.40
N ALA A 42 -7.14 -33.29 10.51
CA ALA A 42 -6.37 -32.62 11.56
C ALA A 42 -6.54 -31.09 11.50
N ALA A 43 -6.45 -30.49 10.31
CA ALA A 43 -6.61 -29.05 10.12
C ALA A 43 -7.99 -28.56 10.60
N ASN A 44 -9.06 -29.26 10.23
CA ASN A 44 -10.42 -28.96 10.66
C ASN A 44 -10.60 -29.04 12.19
N ARG A 45 -9.91 -29.99 12.84
CA ARG A 45 -9.88 -30.06 14.31
C ARG A 45 -9.11 -28.91 14.93
N TYR A 46 -7.93 -28.60 14.42
CA TYR A 46 -7.14 -27.44 14.90
C TYR A 46 -7.90 -26.13 14.75
N MET A 47 -8.68 -25.94 13.67
CA MET A 47 -9.56 -24.77 13.53
C MET A 47 -10.62 -24.71 14.63
N GLY A 48 -11.24 -25.84 15.00
CA GLY A 48 -12.18 -25.91 16.12
C GLY A 48 -11.54 -25.63 17.48
N GLU A 49 -10.24 -25.92 17.62
CA GLU A 49 -9.43 -25.60 18.80
C GLU A 49 -8.84 -24.17 18.76
N GLN A 50 -9.14 -23.36 17.74
CA GLN A 50 -8.57 -22.02 17.50
C GLN A 50 -7.04 -22.00 17.28
N LYS A 51 -6.43 -23.15 16.99
CA LYS A 51 -5.01 -23.27 16.65
C LYS A 51 -4.81 -23.04 15.15
N HIS A 52 -5.02 -21.80 14.71
CA HIS A 52 -5.04 -21.42 13.30
C HIS A 52 -3.70 -21.59 12.56
N GLU A 53 -2.56 -21.35 13.23
CA GLU A 53 -1.24 -21.55 12.62
C GLU A 53 -0.98 -23.04 12.31
N THR A 54 -1.31 -23.94 13.24
CA THR A 54 -1.12 -25.38 13.04
C THR A 54 -2.12 -25.93 12.01
N ALA A 55 -3.36 -25.43 11.99
CA ALA A 55 -4.32 -25.73 10.94
C ALA A 55 -3.79 -25.33 9.54
N SER A 56 -3.24 -24.11 9.42
CA SER A 56 -2.62 -23.65 8.18
C SER A 56 -1.47 -24.55 7.75
N ALA A 57 -0.58 -24.93 8.67
CA ALA A 57 0.53 -25.85 8.39
C ALA A 57 0.04 -27.22 7.88
N CYS A 58 -1.07 -27.74 8.41
CA CYS A 58 -1.67 -28.97 7.91
C CYS A 58 -2.16 -28.82 6.45
N PHE A 59 -2.86 -27.74 6.12
CA PHE A 59 -3.28 -27.46 4.74
C PHE A 59 -2.09 -27.25 3.79
N VAL A 60 -0.97 -26.71 4.26
CA VAL A 60 0.27 -26.64 3.48
C VAL A 60 0.81 -28.03 3.16
N GLU A 61 0.78 -28.97 4.12
CA GLU A 61 1.17 -30.36 3.84
C GLU A 61 0.23 -31.02 2.83
N VAL A 62 -1.08 -30.77 2.92
CA VAL A 62 -2.07 -31.21 1.91
C VAL A 62 -1.69 -30.69 0.52
N ALA A 63 -1.39 -29.40 0.39
CA ALA A 63 -1.00 -28.78 -0.88
C ALA A 63 0.28 -29.38 -1.46
N LYS A 64 1.28 -29.65 -0.62
CA LYS A 64 2.55 -30.31 -1.03
C LYS A 64 2.29 -31.71 -1.56
N ILE A 65 1.44 -32.49 -0.88
CA ILE A 65 1.10 -33.85 -1.31
C ILE A 65 0.35 -33.82 -2.64
N GLN A 66 -0.63 -32.94 -2.80
CA GLN A 66 -1.39 -32.80 -4.05
C GLN A 66 -0.50 -32.42 -5.23
N ASN A 67 0.47 -31.52 -5.02
CA ASN A 67 1.48 -31.23 -6.04
C ASN A 67 2.34 -32.45 -6.38
N GLU A 68 2.73 -33.26 -5.39
CA GLU A 68 3.51 -34.49 -5.61
C GLU A 68 2.78 -35.51 -6.50
N ILE A 69 1.45 -35.57 -6.40
CA ILE A 69 0.61 -36.47 -7.22
C ILE A 69 0.06 -35.80 -8.50
N ASN A 70 0.55 -34.61 -8.84
CA ASN A 70 0.15 -33.80 -10.00
C ASN A 70 -1.32 -33.32 -9.99
N GLU A 71 -1.90 -33.13 -8.81
CA GLU A 71 -3.22 -32.51 -8.61
C GLU A 71 -3.08 -31.00 -8.31
N GLY A 72 -2.51 -30.25 -9.27
CA GLY A 72 -2.17 -28.84 -9.04
C GLY A 72 -3.37 -27.94 -8.71
N TYR A 73 -4.57 -28.27 -9.19
CA TYR A 73 -5.78 -27.53 -8.86
C TYR A 73 -6.14 -27.70 -7.38
N ASP A 74 -6.13 -28.94 -6.89
CA ASP A 74 -6.48 -29.22 -5.51
C ASP A 74 -5.38 -28.70 -4.57
N ALA A 75 -4.12 -28.72 -5.00
CA ALA A 75 -3.01 -28.06 -4.31
C ALA A 75 -3.22 -26.56 -4.16
N ALA A 76 -3.60 -25.87 -5.24
CA ALA A 76 -3.91 -24.45 -5.20
C ALA A 76 -5.07 -24.15 -4.23
N MET A 77 -6.10 -25.02 -4.18
CA MET A 77 -7.22 -24.85 -3.26
C MET A 77 -6.81 -25.07 -1.80
N ALA A 78 -5.94 -26.05 -1.51
CA ALA A 78 -5.38 -26.24 -0.18
C ALA A 78 -4.53 -25.03 0.26
N TYR A 79 -3.79 -24.37 -0.64
CA TYR A 79 -3.13 -23.10 -0.31
C TYR A 79 -4.09 -21.95 0.01
N VAL A 80 -5.25 -21.88 -0.66
CA VAL A 80 -6.31 -20.91 -0.33
C VAL A 80 -6.85 -21.17 1.08
N GLU A 81 -7.07 -22.42 1.46
CA GLU A 81 -7.51 -22.80 2.82
C GLU A 81 -6.45 -22.50 3.87
N ALA A 82 -5.18 -22.81 3.56
CA ALA A 82 -4.04 -22.49 4.41
C ALA A 82 -3.92 -20.97 4.65
N SER A 83 -4.07 -20.16 3.60
CA SER A 83 -4.05 -18.69 3.68
C SER A 83 -5.16 -18.16 4.60
N LYS A 84 -6.39 -18.66 4.47
CA LYS A 84 -7.52 -18.28 5.34
C LYS A 84 -7.23 -18.58 6.80
N CYS A 85 -6.70 -19.76 7.10
CA CYS A 85 -6.31 -20.13 8.46
C CYS A 85 -5.20 -19.21 8.98
N MET A 86 -4.16 -18.96 8.18
CA MET A 86 -3.06 -18.09 8.58
C MET A 86 -3.51 -16.65 8.85
N ASN A 87 -4.46 -16.13 8.07
CA ASN A 87 -5.01 -14.79 8.28
C ASN A 87 -5.89 -14.69 9.54
N ALA A 88 -6.41 -15.80 10.03
CA ALA A 88 -7.15 -15.90 11.28
C ALA A 88 -6.24 -16.17 12.51
N ALA A 89 -4.94 -16.37 12.29
CA ALA A 89 -4.00 -16.65 13.37
C ALA A 89 -3.85 -15.47 14.34
N ASP A 90 -3.62 -15.81 15.61
CA ASP A 90 -3.30 -14.86 16.68
C ASP A 90 -1.83 -14.42 16.56
N LEU A 91 -1.56 -13.66 15.51
CA LEU A 91 -0.27 -13.07 15.19
C LEU A 91 -0.48 -11.57 14.94
N ALA A 92 0.58 -10.78 15.12
CA ALA A 92 0.56 -9.36 14.78
C ALA A 92 0.03 -9.15 13.34
N PRO A 93 -0.91 -8.20 13.11
CA PRO A 93 -1.51 -7.92 11.80
C PRO A 93 -0.52 -7.90 10.62
N PRO A 94 0.62 -7.19 10.70
CA PRO A 94 1.64 -7.20 9.65
C PRO A 94 2.22 -8.60 9.34
N VAL A 95 2.43 -9.42 10.37
CA VAL A 95 3.05 -10.74 10.24
C VAL A 95 2.06 -11.76 9.67
N ARG A 96 0.82 -11.79 10.18
CA ARG A 96 -0.21 -12.69 9.63
C ARG A 96 -0.54 -12.38 8.18
N ALA A 97 -0.61 -11.10 7.82
CA ALA A 97 -0.93 -10.67 6.46
C ALA A 97 0.13 -11.16 5.48
N GLU A 98 1.43 -11.00 5.81
CA GLU A 98 2.53 -11.44 4.95
C GLU A 98 2.54 -12.97 4.77
N LYS A 99 2.43 -13.72 5.87
CA LYS A 99 2.38 -15.19 5.82
C LYS A 99 1.17 -15.70 5.03
N ALA A 100 -0.01 -15.12 5.25
CA ALA A 100 -1.22 -15.49 4.53
C ALA A 100 -1.17 -15.10 3.05
N ALA A 101 -0.53 -13.97 2.74
CA ALA A 101 -0.29 -13.50 1.38
C ALA A 101 0.62 -14.46 0.60
N ASP A 102 1.70 -14.95 1.21
CA ASP A 102 2.63 -15.90 0.57
C ASP A 102 1.95 -17.23 0.21
N LEU A 103 1.08 -17.72 1.08
CA LEU A 103 0.28 -18.93 0.80
C LEU A 103 -0.68 -18.69 -0.37
N LEU A 104 -1.41 -17.58 -0.36
CA LEU A 104 -2.34 -17.26 -1.44
C LEU A 104 -1.64 -16.97 -2.78
N SER A 105 -0.43 -16.39 -2.74
CA SER A 105 0.42 -16.18 -3.92
C SER A 105 0.74 -17.50 -4.63
N GLN A 106 0.95 -18.61 -3.90
CA GLN A 106 1.17 -19.92 -4.52
C GLN A 106 -0.04 -20.40 -5.33
N ALA A 107 -1.25 -20.20 -4.81
CA ALA A 107 -2.48 -20.52 -5.55
C ALA A 107 -2.61 -19.62 -6.80
N ILE A 108 -2.33 -18.33 -6.67
CA ILE A 108 -2.37 -17.37 -7.79
C ILE A 108 -1.38 -17.79 -8.88
N THR A 109 -0.14 -18.15 -8.53
CA THR A 109 0.87 -18.62 -9.48
C THR A 109 0.39 -19.83 -10.27
N TYR A 110 -0.29 -20.80 -9.63
CA TYR A 110 -0.88 -21.93 -10.35
C TYR A 110 -1.90 -21.47 -11.41
N PHE A 111 -2.80 -20.55 -11.04
CA PHE A 111 -3.83 -20.04 -11.96
C PHE A 111 -3.24 -19.16 -13.08
N THR A 112 -2.17 -18.41 -12.85
CA THR A 112 -1.55 -17.57 -13.90
C THR A 112 -0.62 -18.36 -14.83
N THR A 113 0.14 -19.32 -14.29
CA THR A 113 1.23 -19.98 -15.05
C THR A 113 0.86 -21.35 -15.59
N THR A 114 0.17 -22.17 -14.79
CA THR A 114 -0.05 -23.59 -15.10
C THR A 114 -1.42 -23.78 -15.74
N LYS A 115 -2.47 -23.25 -15.10
CA LYS A 115 -3.84 -23.36 -15.60
C LYS A 115 -4.19 -22.26 -16.61
N VAL A 116 -3.50 -21.11 -16.55
CA VAL A 116 -3.73 -19.94 -17.43
C VAL A 116 -5.20 -19.46 -17.36
N ASP A 117 -5.72 -19.37 -16.14
CA ASP A 117 -7.06 -18.84 -15.79
C ASP A 117 -6.90 -17.48 -15.10
N TYR A 118 -6.65 -16.44 -15.91
CA TYR A 118 -6.38 -15.08 -15.43
C TYR A 118 -7.54 -14.47 -14.65
N TYR A 119 -8.79 -14.80 -15.00
CA TYR A 119 -9.95 -14.29 -14.28
C TYR A 119 -10.00 -14.83 -12.84
N ARG A 120 -9.76 -16.14 -12.67
CA ARG A 120 -9.68 -16.75 -11.34
C ARG A 120 -8.48 -16.24 -10.54
N ALA A 121 -7.32 -16.07 -11.20
CA ALA A 121 -6.16 -15.45 -10.59
C ALA A 121 -6.47 -14.04 -10.08
N ALA A 122 -7.12 -13.19 -10.90
CA ALA A 122 -7.50 -11.83 -10.54
C ALA A 122 -8.42 -11.80 -9.30
N LYS A 123 -9.38 -12.73 -9.22
CA LYS A 123 -10.28 -12.87 -8.06
C LYS A 123 -9.55 -13.28 -6.78
N LEU A 124 -8.53 -14.14 -6.88
CA LEU A 124 -7.69 -14.46 -5.72
C LEU A 124 -6.78 -13.28 -5.36
N GLN A 125 -6.30 -12.51 -6.34
CA GLN A 125 -5.53 -11.29 -6.08
C GLN A 125 -6.36 -10.21 -5.38
N GLU A 126 -7.66 -10.09 -5.65
CA GLU A 126 -8.54 -9.21 -4.86
C GLU A 126 -8.53 -9.59 -3.37
N GLN A 127 -8.55 -10.89 -3.06
CA GLN A 127 -8.45 -11.38 -1.67
C GLN A 127 -7.05 -11.13 -1.09
N LEU A 128 -6.00 -11.34 -1.88
CA LEU A 128 -4.62 -11.06 -1.50
C LEU A 128 -4.41 -9.59 -1.13
N VAL A 129 -4.93 -8.67 -1.93
CA VAL A 129 -4.89 -7.24 -1.67
C VAL A 129 -5.58 -6.91 -0.35
N ALA A 130 -6.77 -7.46 -0.09
CA ALA A 130 -7.50 -7.22 1.15
C ALA A 130 -6.73 -7.73 2.38
N ILE A 131 -6.07 -8.88 2.28
CA ILE A 131 -5.19 -9.41 3.34
C ILE A 131 -4.03 -8.43 3.59
N LEU A 132 -3.36 -7.99 2.53
CA LEU A 132 -2.21 -7.09 2.61
C LEU A 132 -2.58 -5.74 3.23
N GLU A 133 -3.72 -5.16 2.87
CA GLU A 133 -4.24 -3.94 3.49
C GLU A 133 -4.53 -4.11 4.98
N SER A 134 -5.06 -5.27 5.40
CA SER A 134 -5.33 -5.54 6.81
C SER A 134 -4.08 -5.63 7.69
N GLY A 135 -2.90 -5.79 7.07
CA GLY A 135 -1.59 -5.73 7.73
C GLY A 135 -0.74 -4.54 7.28
N ASP A 136 -1.37 -3.52 6.67
CA ASP A 136 -0.74 -2.31 6.17
C ASP A 136 0.46 -2.55 5.22
N ARG A 137 0.44 -3.63 4.42
CA ARG A 137 1.48 -3.99 3.46
C ARG A 137 1.32 -3.25 2.13
N LEU A 138 1.37 -1.92 2.17
CA LEU A 138 0.96 -1.06 1.06
C LEU A 138 1.75 -1.31 -0.23
N GLN A 139 3.09 -1.40 -0.16
CA GLN A 139 3.91 -1.62 -1.37
C GLN A 139 3.53 -2.91 -2.10
N ARG A 140 3.38 -4.01 -1.36
CA ARG A 140 2.97 -5.29 -1.94
C ARG A 140 1.53 -5.21 -2.44
N ALA A 141 0.61 -4.59 -1.68
CA ALA A 141 -0.78 -4.41 -2.08
C ALA A 141 -0.91 -3.63 -3.40
N ILE A 142 -0.17 -2.54 -3.57
CA ILE A 142 -0.12 -1.75 -4.80
C ILE A 142 0.30 -2.61 -6.00
N ARG A 143 1.36 -3.40 -5.84
CA ARG A 143 1.85 -4.31 -6.89
C ARG A 143 0.77 -5.33 -7.28
N GLU A 144 0.16 -5.97 -6.30
CA GLU A 144 -0.88 -6.99 -6.53
C GLU A 144 -2.17 -6.38 -7.11
N CYS A 145 -2.53 -5.14 -6.75
CA CYS A 145 -3.65 -4.42 -7.37
C CYS A 145 -3.41 -4.20 -8.87
N LYS A 146 -2.22 -3.74 -9.26
CA LYS A 146 -1.85 -3.53 -10.66
C LYS A 146 -1.88 -4.85 -11.43
N GLU A 147 -1.35 -5.92 -10.84
CA GLU A 147 -1.32 -7.23 -11.48
C GLU A 147 -2.72 -7.85 -11.62
N SER A 148 -3.58 -7.67 -10.60
CA SER A 148 -5.01 -8.02 -10.68
C SER A 148 -5.72 -7.26 -11.80
N GLY A 149 -5.45 -5.95 -11.92
CA GLY A 149 -5.97 -5.12 -13.02
C GLY A 149 -5.60 -5.70 -14.39
N LYS A 150 -4.33 -6.06 -14.60
CA LYS A 150 -3.87 -6.69 -15.85
C LYS A 150 -4.53 -8.06 -16.08
N ASN A 151 -4.65 -8.88 -15.05
CA ASN A 151 -5.28 -10.19 -15.16
C ASN A 151 -6.77 -10.09 -15.49
N TYR A 152 -7.47 -9.04 -15.04
CA TYR A 152 -8.82 -8.75 -15.53
C TYR A 152 -8.84 -8.35 -16.99
N ASP A 153 -7.91 -7.51 -17.42
CA ASP A 153 -7.77 -7.08 -18.82
C ASP A 153 -7.51 -8.29 -19.75
N TYR A 154 -6.69 -9.27 -19.32
CA TYR A 154 -6.42 -10.50 -20.07
C TYR A 154 -7.52 -11.57 -19.95
N GLY A 155 -8.19 -11.64 -18.80
CA GLY A 155 -9.10 -12.74 -18.48
C GLY A 155 -10.44 -12.65 -19.20
N GLN A 156 -11.12 -11.49 -19.12
CA GLN A 156 -12.43 -11.29 -19.74
C GLN A 156 -12.66 -9.81 -20.06
N VAL A 157 -13.05 -9.49 -21.31
CA VAL A 157 -13.34 -8.11 -21.75
C VAL A 157 -14.45 -7.47 -20.90
N THR A 158 -15.45 -8.26 -20.48
CA THR A 158 -16.55 -7.82 -19.60
C THR A 158 -16.09 -7.47 -18.18
N ALA A 159 -14.91 -7.93 -17.76
CA ALA A 159 -14.33 -7.64 -16.45
C ALA A 159 -13.48 -6.36 -16.42
N SER A 160 -13.34 -5.65 -17.56
CA SER A 160 -12.58 -4.40 -17.67
C SER A 160 -13.03 -3.28 -16.70
N ALA A 161 -14.30 -3.30 -16.27
CA ALA A 161 -14.78 -2.38 -15.23
C ALA A 161 -14.23 -2.73 -13.85
N THR A 162 -14.09 -4.03 -13.52
CA THR A 162 -13.48 -4.51 -12.28
C THR A 162 -11.97 -4.29 -12.29
N GLY A 163 -11.30 -4.53 -13.44
CA GLY A 163 -9.89 -4.20 -13.61
C GLY A 163 -9.59 -2.72 -13.36
N ARG A 164 -10.43 -1.82 -13.86
CA ARG A 164 -10.34 -0.38 -13.56
C ARG A 164 -10.46 -0.05 -12.08
N LYS A 165 -11.37 -0.72 -11.35
CA LYS A 165 -11.47 -0.55 -9.89
C LYS A 165 -10.18 -0.97 -9.18
N MET A 166 -9.51 -2.02 -9.65
CA MET A 166 -8.21 -2.44 -9.10
C MET A 166 -7.10 -1.42 -9.36
N TYR A 167 -7.05 -0.81 -10.56
CA TYR A 167 -6.10 0.28 -10.82
C TYR A 167 -6.41 1.54 -10.00
N LEU A 168 -7.70 1.87 -9.79
CA LEU A 168 -8.09 2.98 -8.94
C LEU A 168 -7.65 2.76 -7.50
N LYS A 169 -7.85 1.54 -6.99
CA LYS A 169 -7.37 1.14 -5.66
C LYS A 169 -5.84 1.21 -5.55
N ALA A 170 -5.12 0.77 -6.58
CA ALA A 170 -3.66 0.95 -6.64
C ALA A 170 -3.28 2.44 -6.54
N ALA A 171 -3.98 3.33 -7.25
CA ALA A 171 -3.73 4.77 -7.20
C ALA A 171 -3.95 5.34 -5.79
N GLU A 172 -5.01 4.93 -5.11
CA GLU A 172 -5.33 5.36 -3.75
C GLU A 172 -4.31 4.88 -2.73
N LEU A 173 -3.85 3.62 -2.84
CA LEU A 173 -2.80 3.08 -1.97
C LEU A 173 -1.44 3.72 -2.25
N SER A 174 -1.08 3.97 -3.52
CA SER A 174 0.14 4.69 -3.89
C SER A 174 0.11 6.14 -3.37
N ALA A 175 -1.05 6.80 -3.43
CA ALA A 175 -1.22 8.12 -2.82
C ALA A 175 -1.03 8.02 -1.30
N LYS A 176 -1.71 7.10 -0.60
CA LYS A 176 -1.54 6.89 0.85
C LYS A 176 -0.06 6.68 1.23
N LEU A 177 0.66 5.83 0.49
CA LEU A 177 2.09 5.59 0.69
C LEU A 177 2.93 6.86 0.47
N GLY A 178 2.62 7.64 -0.58
CA GLY A 178 3.31 8.90 -0.88
C GLY A 178 3.08 10.01 0.15
N MET A 179 1.97 9.95 0.88
CA MET A 179 1.59 10.86 1.95
C MET A 179 2.08 10.40 3.32
N ALA A 180 2.89 9.34 3.41
CA ALA A 180 3.60 9.03 4.65
C ALA A 180 4.37 10.28 5.09
N ASP A 181 4.24 10.63 6.36
CA ASP A 181 4.82 11.79 7.05
C ASP A 181 5.79 11.34 8.15
N GLN A 182 5.62 10.12 8.68
CA GLN A 182 6.52 9.53 9.67
C GLN A 182 7.32 8.36 9.08
N GLU A 183 8.61 8.30 9.38
CA GLU A 183 9.49 7.20 8.96
C GLU A 183 9.04 5.85 9.55
N GLU A 184 8.48 5.85 10.76
CA GLU A 184 7.99 4.63 11.43
C GLU A 184 6.80 4.00 10.69
N GLU A 185 5.83 4.82 10.27
CA GLU A 185 4.67 4.39 9.45
C GLU A 185 5.17 3.79 8.12
N PHE A 186 6.14 4.44 7.49
CA PHE A 186 6.77 3.96 6.25
C PHE A 186 7.50 2.62 6.41
N VAL A 187 8.29 2.45 7.48
CA VAL A 187 9.01 1.19 7.74
C VAL A 187 8.02 0.05 7.94
N ILE A 188 6.90 0.28 8.63
CA ILE A 188 5.84 -0.72 8.82
C ILE A 188 5.22 -1.11 7.48
N TRP A 189 5.00 -0.14 6.58
CA TRP A 189 4.33 -0.36 5.29
C TRP A 189 5.16 -1.06 4.24
N THR A 190 6.47 -0.84 4.28
CA THR A 190 7.41 -1.24 3.22
C THR A 190 8.40 -2.31 3.65
N GLY A 191 8.74 -2.37 4.94
CA GLY A 191 9.87 -3.15 5.45
C GLY A 191 11.23 -2.59 5.03
N GLU A 192 11.29 -1.39 4.45
CA GLU A 192 12.51 -0.74 3.99
C GLU A 192 13.10 0.22 5.04
N THR A 193 14.39 0.53 4.90
CA THR A 193 15.11 1.47 5.77
C THR A 193 14.84 2.93 5.40
N SER A 194 14.95 3.86 6.37
CA SER A 194 14.66 5.30 6.20
C SER A 194 15.42 5.99 5.06
N SER A 195 16.58 5.49 4.63
CA SER A 195 17.40 6.14 3.59
C SER A 195 16.70 6.24 2.22
N ASN A 196 15.72 5.39 1.95
CA ASN A 196 14.97 5.40 0.68
C ASN A 196 13.61 6.11 0.78
N TYR A 197 13.25 6.63 1.96
CA TYR A 197 11.93 7.17 2.26
C TYR A 197 11.46 8.23 1.26
N GLU A 198 12.27 9.25 1.01
CA GLU A 198 11.88 10.36 0.13
C GLU A 198 11.72 9.91 -1.33
N ASN A 199 12.61 9.05 -1.80
CA ASN A 199 12.56 8.49 -3.15
C ASN A 199 11.32 7.62 -3.35
N ILE A 200 10.98 6.79 -2.38
CA ILE A 200 9.84 5.87 -2.47
C ILE A 200 8.52 6.62 -2.32
N THR A 201 8.42 7.55 -1.36
CA THR A 201 7.19 8.34 -1.19
C THR A 201 6.93 9.22 -2.42
N THR A 202 7.95 9.88 -2.96
CA THR A 202 7.83 10.68 -4.20
C THR A 202 7.54 9.78 -5.42
N GLY A 203 8.18 8.63 -5.52
CA GLY A 203 7.90 7.63 -6.56
C GLY A 203 6.46 7.13 -6.50
N ALA A 204 5.93 6.88 -5.30
CA ALA A 204 4.55 6.47 -5.09
C ALA A 204 3.55 7.57 -5.48
N LEU A 205 3.86 8.85 -5.24
CA LEU A 205 3.03 9.98 -5.72
C LEU A 205 2.97 10.03 -7.25
N HIS A 206 4.11 9.89 -7.93
CA HIS A 206 4.15 9.84 -9.39
C HIS A 206 3.39 8.63 -9.95
N GLU A 207 3.50 7.49 -9.29
CA GLU A 207 2.73 6.29 -9.64
C GLU A 207 1.22 6.51 -9.45
N ALA A 208 0.80 7.11 -8.34
CA ALA A 208 -0.60 7.44 -8.08
C ALA A 208 -1.18 8.33 -9.18
N ILE A 209 -0.45 9.39 -9.56
CA ILE A 209 -0.83 10.29 -10.66
C ILE A 209 -1.02 9.51 -11.96
N SER A 210 -0.03 8.69 -12.33
CA SER A 210 -0.10 7.88 -13.56
C SER A 210 -1.30 6.94 -13.58
N LEU A 211 -1.62 6.33 -12.44
CA LEU A 211 -2.76 5.42 -12.31
C LEU A 211 -4.11 6.16 -12.35
N PHE A 212 -4.25 7.31 -11.68
CA PHE A 212 -5.45 8.13 -11.77
C PHE A 212 -5.71 8.59 -13.20
N GLU A 213 -4.67 9.04 -13.91
CA GLU A 213 -4.78 9.42 -15.33
C GLU A 213 -5.17 8.23 -16.21
N LYS A 214 -4.58 7.05 -15.99
CA LYS A 214 -4.93 5.81 -16.70
C LYS A 214 -6.40 5.43 -16.47
N VAL A 215 -6.88 5.51 -15.24
CA VAL A 215 -8.28 5.19 -14.89
C VAL A 215 -9.23 6.18 -15.54
N ALA A 216 -8.94 7.48 -15.46
CA ALA A 216 -9.73 8.53 -16.10
C ALA A 216 -9.83 8.31 -17.63
N ALA A 217 -8.71 8.02 -18.29
CA ALA A 217 -8.67 7.73 -19.72
C ALA A 217 -9.49 6.47 -20.07
N GLY A 218 -9.38 5.41 -19.27
CA GLY A 218 -10.16 4.18 -19.46
C GLY A 218 -11.67 4.39 -19.34
N TYR A 219 -12.12 5.21 -18.38
CA TYR A 219 -13.54 5.57 -18.28
C TYR A 219 -14.00 6.41 -19.47
N LYS A 220 -13.21 7.40 -19.90
CA LYS A 220 -13.51 8.25 -21.06
C LYS A 220 -13.67 7.42 -22.34
N GLN A 221 -12.79 6.46 -22.59
CA GLN A 221 -12.85 5.57 -23.76
C GLN A 221 -14.08 4.65 -23.73
N SER A 222 -14.48 4.18 -22.55
CA SER A 222 -15.60 3.25 -22.43
C SER A 222 -16.99 3.88 -22.64
N GLY A 223 -17.09 5.21 -22.70
CA GLY A 223 -18.37 5.92 -22.80
C GLY A 223 -19.33 5.71 -21.61
N ALA A 224 -18.86 5.04 -20.56
CA ALA A 224 -19.64 4.81 -19.35
C ALA A 224 -19.97 6.14 -18.67
N ALA A 225 -21.17 6.24 -18.07
CA ALA A 225 -21.68 7.37 -17.31
C ALA A 225 -20.92 7.61 -15.98
N ALA A 226 -19.59 7.46 -15.99
CA ALA A 226 -18.68 7.65 -14.88
C ALA A 226 -17.98 9.01 -14.96
N THR A 227 -18.66 10.04 -15.48
CA THR A 227 -18.16 11.43 -15.48
C THR A 227 -17.73 11.84 -14.06
N TRP A 228 -18.42 11.32 -13.04
CA TRP A 228 -18.09 11.54 -11.64
C TRP A 228 -16.73 10.96 -11.24
N THR A 229 -16.39 9.76 -11.70
CA THR A 229 -15.11 9.12 -11.41
C THR A 229 -13.94 9.78 -12.16
N ILE A 230 -14.18 10.31 -13.37
CA ILE A 230 -13.15 11.01 -14.16
C ILE A 230 -12.72 12.30 -13.44
N LYS A 231 -13.67 13.15 -13.03
CA LYS A 231 -13.36 14.40 -12.32
C LYS A 231 -12.64 14.13 -11.00
N GLU A 232 -13.05 13.10 -10.27
CA GLU A 232 -12.43 12.70 -9.01
C GLU A 232 -10.98 12.23 -9.21
N CYS A 233 -10.69 11.50 -10.28
CA CYS A 233 -9.33 11.08 -10.62
C CYS A 233 -8.41 12.28 -10.91
N TYR A 234 -8.85 13.25 -11.72
CA TYR A 234 -8.04 14.44 -11.99
C TYR A 234 -7.83 15.29 -10.75
N PHE A 235 -8.85 15.43 -9.91
CA PHE A 235 -8.72 16.12 -8.63
C PHE A 235 -7.73 15.43 -7.69
N LYS A 236 -7.83 14.10 -7.50
CA LYS A 236 -6.88 13.33 -6.69
C LYS A 236 -5.45 13.39 -7.25
N ALA A 237 -5.28 13.34 -8.57
CA ALA A 237 -3.99 13.52 -9.22
C ALA A 237 -3.41 14.93 -9.00
N ALA A 238 -4.24 15.98 -9.09
CA ALA A 238 -3.82 17.35 -8.79
C ALA A 238 -3.37 17.52 -7.33
N LEU A 239 -4.06 16.87 -6.38
CA LEU A 239 -3.63 16.85 -4.98
C LEU A 239 -2.29 16.10 -4.80
N CYS A 240 -2.05 15.01 -5.53
CA CYS A 240 -0.74 14.34 -5.51
C CYS A 240 0.37 15.26 -6.04
N TRP A 241 0.11 16.02 -7.11
CA TRP A 241 1.03 17.05 -7.59
C TRP A 241 1.27 18.16 -6.56
N LEU A 242 0.23 18.56 -5.82
CA LEU A 242 0.37 19.52 -4.72
C LEU A 242 1.34 19.00 -3.66
N MET A 243 1.21 17.72 -3.28
CA MET A 243 2.11 17.10 -2.30
C MET A 243 3.55 17.03 -2.79
N ILE A 244 3.78 16.67 -4.07
CA ILE A 244 5.12 16.71 -4.66
C ILE A 244 5.69 18.13 -4.59
N GLY A 245 4.86 19.13 -4.88
CA GLY A 245 5.22 20.53 -4.74
C GLY A 245 5.57 20.93 -3.31
N CYS A 246 4.79 20.50 -2.33
CA CYS A 246 5.07 20.76 -0.91
C CYS A 246 6.37 20.07 -0.46
N LYS A 247 6.69 18.85 -0.94
CA LYS A 247 8.00 18.16 -0.67
C LYS A 247 9.19 18.88 -1.31
N LYS A 248 9.03 19.42 -2.52
CA LYS A 248 10.09 20.11 -3.28
C LYS A 248 10.16 21.62 -3.02
N ASN A 249 9.21 22.16 -2.26
CA ASN A 249 9.00 23.60 -2.07
C ASN A 249 8.81 24.36 -3.42
N GLU A 250 8.05 23.77 -4.36
CA GLU A 250 7.73 24.36 -5.67
C GLU A 250 6.23 24.21 -6.01
N VAL A 251 5.66 25.09 -6.84
CA VAL A 251 4.25 25.01 -7.26
C VAL A 251 4.04 24.91 -8.78
N ASP A 252 5.10 24.99 -9.58
CA ASP A 252 4.99 24.99 -11.05
C ASP A 252 4.43 23.67 -11.58
N SER A 253 4.85 22.55 -10.99
CA SER A 253 4.43 21.20 -11.36
C SER A 253 2.90 21.02 -11.29
N ILE A 254 2.23 21.59 -10.27
CA ILE A 254 0.77 21.51 -10.17
C ILE A 254 0.06 22.43 -11.15
N ASN A 255 0.57 23.65 -11.40
CA ASN A 255 0.02 24.57 -12.40
C ASN A 255 0.04 23.95 -13.81
N MET A 256 1.14 23.29 -14.16
CA MET A 256 1.25 22.54 -15.43
C MET A 256 0.25 21.39 -15.50
N ALA A 257 0.11 20.62 -14.42
CA ALA A 257 -0.83 19.49 -14.36
C ALA A 257 -2.29 19.94 -14.49
N LEU A 258 -2.68 21.03 -13.81
CA LEU A 258 -4.03 21.60 -13.90
C LEU A 258 -4.35 22.10 -15.30
N THR A 259 -3.40 22.75 -15.96
CA THR A 259 -3.53 23.16 -17.37
C THR A 259 -3.80 21.96 -18.26
N LYS A 260 -2.97 20.90 -18.14
CA LYS A 260 -3.16 19.62 -18.85
C LYS A 260 -4.54 19.02 -18.59
N TYR A 261 -5.02 18.96 -17.35
CA TYR A 261 -6.32 18.37 -17.03
C TYR A 261 -7.50 19.16 -17.60
N CYS A 262 -7.44 20.50 -17.58
CA CYS A 262 -8.42 21.36 -18.22
C CYS A 262 -8.45 21.21 -19.75
N GLU A 263 -7.30 20.96 -20.39
CA GLU A 263 -7.24 20.66 -21.83
C GLU A 263 -7.82 19.29 -22.17
N MET A 264 -7.54 18.28 -21.33
CA MET A 264 -8.07 16.92 -21.48
C MET A 264 -9.58 16.84 -21.24
N ASP A 265 -10.12 17.68 -20.36
CA ASP A 265 -11.54 17.80 -20.06
C ASP A 265 -11.93 19.27 -19.85
N LYS A 266 -12.51 19.88 -20.89
CA LYS A 266 -12.94 21.28 -20.87
C LYS A 266 -14.06 21.57 -19.86
N ALA A 267 -14.78 20.55 -19.40
CA ALA A 267 -15.79 20.71 -18.35
C ALA A 267 -15.18 20.67 -16.94
N PHE A 268 -13.91 20.27 -16.80
CA PHE A 268 -13.23 20.13 -15.51
C PHE A 268 -13.33 21.37 -14.61
N PRO A 269 -13.13 22.60 -15.09
CA PRO A 269 -13.28 23.80 -14.25
C PRO A 269 -14.71 24.08 -13.77
N THR A 270 -15.73 23.52 -14.44
CA THR A 270 -17.14 23.81 -14.16
C THR A 270 -17.72 22.88 -13.10
N TYR A 271 -16.97 21.87 -12.66
CA TYR A 271 -17.44 20.94 -11.64
C TYR A 271 -17.42 21.57 -10.26
N LEU A 272 -18.57 21.56 -9.59
CA LEU A 272 -18.74 22.19 -8.27
C LEU A 272 -17.86 21.58 -7.16
N GLU A 273 -17.62 20.27 -7.22
CA GLU A 273 -17.07 19.48 -6.09
C GLU A 273 -15.59 19.11 -6.27
N TYR A 274 -15.16 18.93 -7.52
CA TYR A 274 -13.84 18.43 -7.90
C TYR A 274 -13.26 19.27 -9.04
N GLY A 275 -13.74 20.51 -9.19
CA GLY A 275 -13.32 21.38 -10.27
C GLY A 275 -11.87 21.81 -10.11
N ALA A 276 -11.29 22.25 -11.23
CA ALA A 276 -9.93 22.80 -11.25
C ALA A 276 -9.80 24.07 -10.39
N ASP A 277 -10.89 24.78 -10.15
CA ASP A 277 -10.95 26.01 -9.36
C ASP A 277 -10.45 25.80 -7.93
N ILE A 278 -10.71 24.63 -7.35
CA ILE A 278 -10.29 24.29 -5.98
C ILE A 278 -8.76 24.20 -5.86
N PRO A 279 -8.07 23.28 -6.56
CA PRO A 279 -6.62 23.21 -6.50
C PRO A 279 -5.95 24.48 -7.04
N GLN A 280 -6.52 25.16 -8.04
CA GLN A 280 -6.02 26.48 -8.48
C GLN A 280 -6.06 27.52 -7.35
N SER A 281 -7.16 27.58 -6.60
CA SER A 281 -7.29 28.53 -5.48
C SER A 281 -6.31 28.21 -4.35
N LEU A 282 -6.05 26.93 -4.08
CA LEU A 282 -5.04 26.51 -3.10
C LEU A 282 -3.64 26.97 -3.52
N VAL A 283 -3.28 26.77 -4.79
CA VAL A 283 -1.98 27.21 -5.33
C VAL A 283 -1.85 28.73 -5.29
N GLN A 284 -2.88 29.46 -5.70
CA GLN A 284 -2.86 30.93 -5.65
C GLN A 284 -2.70 31.47 -4.22
N ALA A 285 -3.32 30.81 -3.23
CA ALA A 285 -3.15 31.18 -1.82
C ALA A 285 -1.70 30.93 -1.35
N ILE A 286 -1.08 29.82 -1.78
CA ILE A 286 0.33 29.52 -1.52
C ILE A 286 1.26 30.57 -2.15
N GLU A 287 1.05 30.90 -3.42
CA GLU A 287 1.84 31.88 -4.18
C GLU A 287 1.76 33.27 -3.55
N LYS A 288 0.58 33.67 -3.08
CA LYS A 288 0.34 34.96 -2.42
C LYS A 288 0.75 34.98 -0.94
N LYS A 289 1.20 33.86 -0.38
CA LYS A 289 1.41 33.67 1.07
C LYS A 289 0.17 34.03 1.90
N ASP A 290 -1.02 33.86 1.32
CA ASP A 290 -2.31 34.11 1.96
C ASP A 290 -2.79 32.87 2.74
N ARG A 291 -2.32 32.78 3.99
CA ARG A 291 -2.67 31.66 4.87
C ARG A 291 -4.16 31.63 5.22
N GLU A 292 -4.77 32.79 5.44
CA GLU A 292 -6.20 32.86 5.82
C GLU A 292 -7.08 32.37 4.67
N GLY A 293 -6.79 32.80 3.44
CA GLY A 293 -7.44 32.30 2.23
C GLY A 293 -7.29 30.79 2.08
N PHE A 294 -6.08 30.26 2.27
CA PHE A 294 -5.84 28.81 2.21
C PHE A 294 -6.69 28.02 3.22
N VAL A 295 -6.72 28.46 4.48
CA VAL A 295 -7.51 27.82 5.54
C VAL A 295 -9.01 27.91 5.26
N GLN A 296 -9.48 29.04 4.71
CA GLN A 296 -10.88 29.20 4.33
C GLN A 296 -11.28 28.24 3.22
N ILE A 297 -10.45 28.08 2.18
CA ILE A 297 -10.69 27.12 1.09
C ILE A 297 -10.77 25.70 1.66
N ARG A 298 -9.77 25.28 2.45
CA ARG A 298 -9.74 23.97 3.11
C ARG A 298 -11.02 23.71 3.92
N THR A 299 -11.40 24.65 4.77
CA THR A 299 -12.56 24.53 5.67
C THR A 299 -13.86 24.46 4.88
N THR A 300 -13.97 25.27 3.82
CA THR A 300 -15.14 25.26 2.93
C THR A 300 -15.28 23.92 2.21
N GLN A 301 -14.17 23.34 1.74
CA GLN A 301 -14.19 22.03 1.10
C GLN A 301 -14.55 20.91 2.09
N ALA A 302 -13.96 20.92 3.29
CA ALA A 302 -14.27 19.95 4.34
C ALA A 302 -15.73 20.04 4.83
N ALA A 303 -16.30 21.25 4.91
CA ALA A 303 -17.68 21.47 5.35
C ALA A 303 -18.70 21.14 4.26
N ARG A 304 -18.36 21.39 2.98
CA ARG A 304 -19.22 21.06 1.85
C ARG A 304 -19.31 19.56 1.60
N PHE A 305 -18.27 18.80 1.97
CA PHE A 305 -18.15 17.41 1.51
C PHE A 305 -17.62 16.46 2.59
N SER A 306 -18.33 15.37 2.82
CA SER A 306 -17.86 14.19 3.55
C SER A 306 -16.90 13.30 2.73
N THR A 307 -16.30 13.83 1.65
CA THR A 307 -15.67 13.04 0.57
C THR A 307 -14.29 13.53 0.14
N LEU A 308 -13.58 14.31 0.96
CA LEU A 308 -12.13 14.44 0.75
C LEU A 308 -11.49 13.05 0.97
N PRO A 309 -10.50 12.64 0.15
CA PRO A 309 -9.81 11.39 0.39
C PRO A 309 -9.16 11.44 1.78
N GLU A 310 -9.12 10.29 2.46
CA GLU A 310 -8.61 10.20 3.83
C GLU A 310 -7.25 10.88 3.97
N TRP A 311 -6.36 10.75 2.97
CA TRP A 311 -5.03 11.35 2.98
C TRP A 311 -4.95 12.85 2.66
N ALA A 312 -6.04 13.53 2.28
CA ALA A 312 -6.02 14.95 1.90
C ALA A 312 -5.58 15.87 3.04
N HIS A 313 -5.90 15.53 4.30
CA HIS A 313 -5.50 16.33 5.45
C HIS A 313 -3.97 16.40 5.60
N LYS A 314 -3.25 15.32 5.26
CA LYS A 314 -1.78 15.28 5.29
C LYS A 314 -1.18 16.28 4.30
N ILE A 315 -1.81 16.46 3.13
CA ILE A 315 -1.39 17.49 2.16
C ILE A 315 -1.57 18.88 2.74
N PHE A 316 -2.73 19.16 3.33
CA PHE A 316 -2.98 20.48 3.89
C PHE A 316 -2.01 20.82 5.03
N ALA A 317 -1.69 19.86 5.89
CA ALA A 317 -0.68 20.01 6.92
C ALA A 317 0.71 20.30 6.31
N ALA A 318 1.14 19.48 5.35
CA ALA A 318 2.43 19.66 4.70
C ALA A 318 2.55 21.02 4.00
N CYS A 319 1.49 21.52 3.38
CA CYS A 319 1.55 22.81 2.71
C CYS A 319 1.51 23.99 3.70
N GLU A 320 0.84 23.85 4.86
CA GLU A 320 1.00 24.79 5.98
C GLU A 320 2.46 24.87 6.45
N GLU A 321 3.08 23.73 6.70
CA GLU A 321 4.47 23.63 7.17
C GLU A 321 5.47 24.20 6.15
N ASN A 322 5.40 23.76 4.89
CA ASN A 322 6.42 24.06 3.89
C ASN A 322 6.27 25.47 3.28
N PHE A 323 5.04 25.99 3.15
CA PHE A 323 4.83 27.25 2.43
C PHE A 323 4.48 28.44 3.32
N PHE A 324 3.86 28.23 4.48
CA PHE A 324 3.40 29.32 5.35
C PHE A 324 4.21 29.44 6.64
N TYR A 325 4.75 28.33 7.16
CA TYR A 325 5.53 28.31 8.40
C TYR A 325 7.03 28.08 8.21
N ALA A 326 7.52 27.92 6.98
CA ALA A 326 8.95 27.77 6.72
C ALA A 326 9.72 28.94 7.36
N ALA A 327 10.61 28.60 8.31
CA ALA A 327 11.44 29.58 9.01
C ALA A 327 12.24 30.40 7.99
N PRO A 328 12.42 31.72 8.20
CA PRO A 328 13.34 32.49 7.37
C PRO A 328 14.71 31.82 7.42
N ALA A 329 15.36 31.69 6.25
CA ALA A 329 16.69 31.12 6.13
C ALA A 329 17.63 31.69 7.20
N PRO A 330 18.49 30.88 7.83
CA PRO A 330 19.35 31.36 8.92
C PRO A 330 20.14 32.58 8.43
N TYR A 331 20.04 33.68 9.18
CA TYR A 331 20.75 34.92 8.93
C TYR A 331 22.23 34.62 8.72
N VAL A 332 22.73 34.79 7.50
CA VAL A 332 24.17 34.79 7.24
C VAL A 332 24.69 36.07 7.87
N TYR A 333 25.32 35.95 9.04
CA TYR A 333 25.98 37.07 9.70
C TYR A 333 27.15 37.51 8.81
N GLN A 334 26.97 38.57 8.02
CA GLN A 334 28.08 39.26 7.40
C GLN A 334 28.84 39.98 8.52
N GLY A 335 29.95 39.38 8.96
CA GLY A 335 30.81 39.98 9.97
C GLY A 335 31.43 41.27 9.45
N GLU A 336 30.98 42.41 9.98
CA GLU A 336 31.73 43.65 9.94
C GLU A 336 32.80 43.60 11.05
N ALA A 337 34.05 43.30 10.66
CA ALA A 337 35.20 43.51 11.52
C ALA A 337 35.71 44.95 11.36
N GLY A 338 35.04 45.89 12.05
CA GLY A 338 35.56 47.22 12.34
C GLY A 338 36.29 47.19 13.68
N GLY A 339 37.58 47.52 13.68
CA GLY A 339 38.42 47.51 14.88
C GLY A 339 38.35 48.81 15.67
N GLU A 340 38.50 48.70 16.99
CA GLU A 340 38.89 49.71 17.99
C GLU A 340 39.36 48.85 19.20
N GLY A 341 40.58 48.93 19.74
CA GLY A 341 41.30 50.11 20.20
C GLY A 341 41.30 50.10 21.74
N MET A 342 41.98 49.16 22.39
CA MET A 342 42.02 49.04 23.86
C MET A 342 43.29 49.74 24.41
N VAL A 343 43.08 50.88 25.06
CA VAL A 343 44.08 51.64 25.83
C VAL A 343 44.18 51.00 27.21
N ALA A 344 45.41 50.75 27.67
CA ALA A 344 45.71 50.29 29.02
C ALA A 344 46.03 51.51 29.89
N ASP A 345 45.31 51.66 30.99
CA ASP A 345 45.64 52.59 32.07
C ASP A 345 46.17 51.78 33.27
N ASP A 346 47.35 52.20 33.72
CA ASP A 346 48.03 51.86 34.97
C ASP A 346 47.28 52.47 36.17
N ASP A 347 47.43 51.85 37.35
CA ASP A 347 47.40 52.41 38.73
C ASP A 347 47.34 51.19 39.68
N ASP A 348 48.44 50.71 40.26
CA ASP A 348 49.17 51.17 41.46
C ASP A 348 48.42 50.97 42.80
N ASP A 349 49.23 50.63 43.81
CA ASP A 349 49.00 50.62 45.26
C ASP A 349 48.56 49.32 45.94
N GLY A 350 49.46 48.79 46.79
CA GLY A 350 49.03 48.07 47.99
C GLY A 350 49.94 46.98 48.56
N GLU A 351 51.20 47.28 48.82
CA GLU A 351 52.12 46.51 49.67
C GLU A 351 51.54 46.30 51.09
N ILE A 352 51.43 45.05 51.58
CA ILE A 352 51.67 44.70 53.01
C ILE A 352 52.19 43.25 53.12
N ASP A 353 53.41 43.14 53.64
CA ASP A 353 54.10 41.96 54.16
C ASP A 353 53.47 41.44 55.47
N LEU A 354 53.81 40.19 55.84
CA LEU A 354 54.10 39.68 57.19
C LEU A 354 53.54 38.27 57.39
N SER A 355 54.36 37.26 57.03
CA SER A 355 54.99 36.30 57.96
C SER A 355 55.42 35.01 57.27
#